data_AF-A0A7C5AAY3-F1
#
_entry.id   AF-A0A7C5AAY3-F1
#
_cell.length_a   1.000
_cell.length_b   1.000
_cell.length_c   1.000
_cell.angle_alpha   90.00
_cell.angle_beta   90.00
_cell.angle_gamma   90.00
#
_symmetry.space_group_name_H-M   'P 1'
#
loop_
_entity.id
_entity.type
_entity.pdbx_description
1 polymer ?
#
loop_
_entity_poly.entity_id
_entity_poly.type
_entity_poly.pdbx_seq_one_letter_code
_entity_poly.pdbx_strand_id
1 'polypeptide(L)' 'EIRPGEEVVVVSSRGGLLATGTAVLAGVEMKEFRSGIAVKVRRGYGLSGGETRARDE' A
#
# COMPACT_ATOMS: atom_id res chain seq x y z
N GLU A 1 7.70 -13.25 -2.02
CA GLU A 1 7.35 -13.08 -0.60
C GLU A 1 7.61 -11.63 -0.22
N ILE A 2 6.88 -11.05 0.74
CA ILE A 2 7.12 -9.68 1.23
C ILE A 2 7.59 -9.80 2.68
N ARG A 3 8.72 -9.16 3.02
CA ARG A 3 9.25 -9.11 4.39
C ARG A 3 9.20 -7.70 4.96
N PRO A 4 9.03 -7.54 6.28
CA PRO A 4 9.13 -6.24 6.94
C PRO A 4 10.48 -5.56 6.62
N GLY A 5 10.44 -4.26 6.35
CA GLY A 5 11.60 -3.46 5.99
C GLY A 5 11.96 -3.48 4.50
N GLU A 6 11.36 -4.36 3.69
CA GLU A 6 11.61 -4.37 2.25
C GLU A 6 10.90 -3.23 1.52
N GLU A 7 11.52 -2.77 0.44
CA GLU A 7 10.91 -1.82 -0.48
C GLU A 7 9.84 -2.52 -1.33
N VAL A 8 8.65 -1.92 -1.39
CA VAL A 8 7.48 -2.49 -2.07
C VAL A 8 6.78 -1.46 -2.95
N VAL A 9 6.09 -1.97 -3.97
CA VAL A 9 5.14 -1.22 -4.80
C VAL A 9 3.72 -1.52 -4.38
N VAL A 10 2.89 -0.49 -4.33
CA VAL A 10 1.45 -0.62 -4.14
C VAL A 10 0.79 -0.44 -5.50
N VAL A 11 0.00 -1.41 -5.92
CA VAL A 11 -0.68 -1.42 -7.21
C VAL A 11 -2.19 -1.52 -7.04
N SER A 12 -2.95 -1.01 -8.01
CA SER A 12 -4.38 -1.24 -8.10
C SER A 12 -4.67 -2.67 -8.57
N SER A 13 -5.94 -3.10 -8.48
CA SER A 13 -6.40 -4.38 -9.02
C SER A 13 -6.21 -4.53 -10.54
N ARG A 14 -6.01 -3.42 -11.26
CA ARG A 14 -5.70 -3.42 -12.70
C ARG A 14 -4.20 -3.40 -13.00
N GLY A 15 -3.35 -3.51 -11.97
CA GLY A 15 -1.89 -3.46 -12.10
C GLY A 15 -1.29 -2.06 -12.22
N GLY A 16 -2.08 -1.00 -12.01
CA GLY A 16 -1.58 0.38 -12.07
C GLY A 16 -0.80 0.75 -10.81
N LEU A 17 0.36 1.41 -10.95
CA LEU A 17 1.18 1.85 -9.82
C LEU A 17 0.50 2.99 -9.05
N LEU A 18 0.35 2.80 -7.73
CA LEU A 18 -0.24 3.77 -6.81
C LEU A 18 0.82 4.45 -5.95
N ALA A 19 1.77 3.68 -5.41
CA ALA A 19 2.78 4.18 -4.48
C ALA A 19 4.01 3.26 -4.40
N THR A 20 5.10 3.81 -3.86
CA THR A 20 6.27 3.06 -3.37
C THR A 20 6.46 3.33 -1.88
N GLY A 21 6.93 2.35 -1.13
CA GLY A 21 7.19 2.49 0.30
C GLY A 21 7.84 1.27 0.91
N THR A 22 7.92 1.26 2.24
CA THR A 22 8.55 0.17 3.00
C THR A 22 7.47 -0.69 3.64
N ALA A 23 7.57 -2.01 3.48
CA ALA A 23 6.67 -2.95 4.14
C ALA A 23 6.83 -2.88 5.66
N VAL A 24 5.72 -2.74 6.38
CA VAL A 24 5.67 -2.79 7.84
C VAL A 24 5.42 -4.21 8.34
N LEU A 25 4.67 -4.99 7.56
CA LEU A 25 4.28 -6.37 7.86
C LEU A 25 4.80 -7.33 6.79
N ALA A 26 4.91 -8.60 7.13
CA ALA A 26 5.09 -9.66 6.17
C ALA A 26 3.82 -9.87 5.34
N GLY A 27 3.95 -10.39 4.12
CA GLY A 27 2.80 -10.61 3.24
C GLY A 27 1.76 -11.59 3.80
N VAL A 28 2.17 -12.51 4.68
CA VAL A 28 1.24 -13.40 5.39
C VAL A 28 0.44 -12.64 6.44
N GLU A 29 1.10 -11.79 7.22
CA GLU A 29 0.47 -10.96 8.26
C GLU A 29 -0.52 -9.97 7.62
N MET A 30 -0.18 -9.37 6.48
CA MET A 30 -1.12 -8.47 5.76
C MET A 30 -2.47 -9.13 5.43
N LYS A 31 -2.54 -10.46 5.33
CA LYS A 31 -3.79 -11.21 5.07
C LYS A 31 -4.54 -11.58 6.35
N GLU A 32 -3.82 -11.80 7.45
CA GLU A 32 -4.41 -12.19 8.73
C GLU A 32 -4.95 -10.98 9.51
N PHE A 33 -4.25 -9.85 9.44
CA PHE A 33 -4.63 -8.63 10.15
C PHE A 33 -5.76 -7.89 9.42
N ARG A 34 -6.78 -7.46 10.18
CA ARG A 34 -7.97 -6.76 9.65
C ARG A 34 -7.83 -5.24 9.63
N SER A 35 -6.86 -4.69 10.37
CA SER A 35 -6.60 -3.26 10.47
C SER A 35 -5.14 -2.98 10.82
N GLY A 36 -4.68 -1.76 10.53
CA GLY A 36 -3.30 -1.33 10.76
C GLY A 36 -2.60 -0.86 9.48
N ILE A 37 -1.34 -0.45 9.62
CA ILE A 37 -0.51 0.03 8.51
C ILE A 37 0.29 -1.13 7.93
N ALA A 38 0.04 -1.49 6.67
CA ALA A 38 0.81 -2.52 5.96
C ALA A 38 2.08 -1.98 5.30
N VAL A 39 2.04 -0.73 4.82
CA VAL A 39 3.14 -0.08 4.08
C VAL A 39 3.30 1.36 4.54
N LYS A 40 4.53 1.76 4.86
CA LYS A 40 4.89 3.16 5.08
C LYS A 40 5.23 3.81 3.73
N VAL A 41 4.31 4.61 3.20
CA VAL A 41 4.46 5.25 1.88
C VAL A 41 5.59 6.28 1.89
N ARG A 42 6.50 6.20 0.91
CA ARG A 42 7.51 7.24 0.65
C ARG A 42 7.08 8.20 -0.47
N ARG A 43 6.42 7.69 -1.51
CA ARG A 43 5.94 8.47 -2.65
C ARG A 43 4.66 7.89 -3.22
N GLY A 44 3.64 8.73 -3.36
CA GLY A 44 2.43 8.43 -4.12
C GLY A 44 2.57 8.91 -5.57
N TYR A 45 2.03 8.16 -6.52
CA TYR A 45 2.09 8.51 -7.95
C TYR A 45 0.80 9.11 -8.48
N GLY A 46 -0.28 9.10 -7.70
CA GLY A 46 -1.59 9.64 -8.08
C GLY A 46 -2.21 8.85 -9.23
N LEU A 47 -3.46 8.42 -9.10
CA LEU A 47 -4.18 7.97 -10.27
C LEU A 47 -4.41 9.22 -11.14
N SER A 48 -3.96 9.20 -12.39
CA SER A 48 -4.37 10.19 -13.40
C SER A 48 -5.89 10.16 -13.70
N GLY A 49 -6.69 9.48 -12.88
CA GLY A 49 -8.14 9.55 -12.82
C GLY A 49 -8.68 8.69 -11.69
N GLY A 50 -9.30 9.34 -10.69
CA GLY A 50 -10.33 8.73 -9.85
C GLY A 50 -9.91 8.20 -8.47
N GLU A 51 -10.56 8.77 -7.45
CA GLU A 51 -10.79 8.25 -6.10
C GLU A 51 -9.72 8.47 -5.03
N THR A 52 -9.39 9.74 -4.77
CA THR A 52 -9.19 10.19 -3.39
C THR A 52 -10.55 10.52 -2.78
N ARG A 53 -11.10 9.61 -1.99
CA ARG A 53 -11.98 10.00 -0.88
C ARG A 53 -11.37 9.48 0.40
N ALA A 54 -10.44 10.27 0.94
CA ALA A 54 -10.33 10.32 2.39
C ALA A 54 -11.73 10.72 2.88
N ARG A 55 -12.45 9.81 3.53
CA ARG A 55 -13.54 10.24 4.38
C ARG A 55 -12.85 10.92 5.55
N ASP A 56 -12.82 12.24 5.51
CA ASP A 56 -12.66 13.05 6.70
C ASP A 56 -13.76 12.60 7.69
N GLU A 57 -13.33 12.19 8.87
CA GLU A 57 -14.18 12.07 10.06
C GLU A 57 -14.21 13.42 10.77
#